data_AF-A0A972FVH7-F1
#
_entry.id   AF-A0A972FVH7-F1
#
_cell.length_a   1.000
_cell.length_b   1.000
_cell.length_c   1.000
_cell.angle_alpha   90.00
_cell.angle_beta   90.00
_cell.angle_gamma   90.00
#
_symmetry.space_group_name_H-M   'P 1'
#
loop_
_entity.id
_entity.type
_entity.pdbx_description
1 polymer ?
#
loop_
_entity_poly.entity_id
_entity_poly.type
_entity_poly.pdbx_seq_one_letter_code
_entity_poly.pdbx_strand_id
1 'polypeptide(L)'
;MAQQLNISRINELKDNAYDNIMSYDDPDTPQALSQFTGQIRGVLLADPKMLASVPEYLPVALFERVKFPSDAKRKWADWLSRGVQPEWDEFKVSIAFNNADLPLVLAVRAYSEALLVESCAVLYLLETQGKQAPVAQVEEDDSDLGADYGSGYGDDDEEDSDEEGYYDRYDDEENY
;
A
#
# COMPACT_ATOMS: atom_id res chain seq x y z
N MET A 1 -4.39 -17.62 23.80
CA MET A 1 -4.85 -16.22 23.66
C MET A 1 -4.76 -15.87 22.19
N ALA A 2 -5.76 -15.22 21.62
CA ALA A 2 -5.65 -14.74 20.24
C ALA A 2 -4.52 -13.72 20.18
N GLN A 3 -3.57 -13.93 19.26
CA GLN A 3 -2.46 -13.02 19.06
C GLN A 3 -2.99 -11.80 18.29
N GLN A 4 -2.56 -10.60 18.67
CA GLN A 4 -2.99 -9.36 18.01
C GLN A 4 -1.96 -8.95 16.97
N LEU A 5 -2.45 -8.46 15.84
CA LEU A 5 -1.59 -7.82 14.83
C LEU A 5 -1.17 -6.44 15.35
N ASN A 6 0.12 -6.16 15.30
CA ASN A 6 0.63 -4.82 15.54
C ASN A 6 0.51 -4.01 14.24
N ILE A 7 -0.62 -3.32 14.08
CA ILE A 7 -0.93 -2.57 12.85
C ILE A 7 0.08 -1.46 12.58
N SER A 8 0.56 -0.76 13.61
CA SER A 8 1.59 0.27 13.46
C SER A 8 2.88 -0.31 12.87
N ARG A 9 3.35 -1.43 13.43
CA ARG A 9 4.53 -2.15 12.92
C ARG A 9 4.32 -2.66 11.50
N ILE A 10 3.13 -3.17 11.18
CA ILE A 10 2.81 -3.64 9.82
C ILE A 10 2.87 -2.48 8.82
N ASN A 11 2.39 -1.29 9.18
CA ASN A 11 2.48 -0.12 8.32
C ASN A 11 3.93 0.36 8.14
N GLU A 12 4.74 0.38 9.20
CA GLU A 12 6.17 0.68 9.11
C GLU A 12 6.90 -0.32 8.18
N LEU A 13 6.63 -1.62 8.35
CA LEU A 13 7.18 -2.66 7.47
C LEU A 13 6.72 -2.50 6.03
N LYS A 14 5.48 -2.09 5.80
CA LYS A 14 4.94 -1.81 4.47
C LYS A 14 5.70 -0.68 3.80
N ASP A 15 5.91 0.43 4.50
CA ASP A 15 6.61 1.59 3.92
C ASP A 15 8.08 1.24 3.64
N ASN A 16 8.78 0.61 4.58
CA ASN A 16 10.15 0.16 4.39
C ASN A 16 10.29 -0.85 3.22
N ALA A 17 9.38 -1.81 3.12
CA ALA A 17 9.38 -2.78 2.03
C ALA A 17 9.06 -2.11 0.69
N TYR A 18 8.11 -1.17 0.67
CA TYR A 18 7.72 -0.42 -0.51
C TYR A 18 8.87 0.42 -1.06
N ASP A 19 9.59 1.15 -0.20
CA ASP A 19 10.74 1.96 -0.59
C ASP A 19 11.84 1.10 -1.23
N ASN A 20 12.10 -0.08 -0.65
CA ASN A 20 13.02 -1.05 -1.23
C ASN A 20 12.53 -1.53 -2.61
N ILE A 21 11.26 -1.88 -2.76
CA ILE A 21 10.71 -2.37 -4.05
C ILE A 21 10.79 -1.28 -5.11
N MET A 22 10.33 -0.06 -4.81
CA MET A 22 10.30 1.06 -5.75
C MET A 22 11.70 1.51 -6.18
N SER A 23 12.72 1.34 -5.33
CA SER A 23 14.11 1.62 -5.68
C SER A 23 14.65 0.73 -6.80
N TYR A 24 14.03 -0.43 -7.06
CA TYR A 24 14.42 -1.37 -8.11
C TYR A 24 13.32 -1.59 -9.18
N ASP A 25 12.15 -0.95 -9.03
CA ASP A 25 11.04 -0.95 -10.00
C ASP A 25 11.26 0.13 -11.07
N ASP A 26 12.38 0.02 -11.79
CA ASP A 26 12.78 0.95 -12.84
C ASP A 26 12.42 0.37 -14.22
N PRO A 27 11.64 1.08 -15.05
CA PRO A 27 11.28 0.63 -16.41
C PRO A 27 12.50 0.43 -17.33
N ASP A 28 13.62 1.12 -17.07
CA ASP A 28 14.85 0.96 -17.83
C ASP A 28 15.63 -0.30 -17.42
N THR A 29 15.36 -0.83 -16.21
CA THR A 29 15.95 -2.08 -15.70
C THR A 29 14.89 -3.06 -15.18
N PRO A 30 14.00 -3.58 -16.06
CA PRO A 30 12.81 -4.35 -15.65
C PRO A 30 13.14 -5.69 -14.95
N GLN A 31 14.40 -6.11 -14.94
CA GLN A 31 14.86 -7.31 -14.23
C GLN A 31 15.47 -7.03 -12.86
N ALA A 32 15.76 -5.76 -12.53
CA ALA A 32 16.48 -5.39 -11.31
C ALA A 32 15.72 -5.84 -10.06
N LEU A 33 14.41 -5.56 -9.98
CA LEU A 33 13.58 -6.00 -8.87
C LEU A 33 13.54 -7.53 -8.73
N SER A 34 13.36 -8.27 -9.84
CA SER A 34 13.32 -9.73 -9.81
C SER A 34 14.66 -10.34 -9.36
N GLN A 35 15.78 -9.78 -9.80
CA GLN A 35 17.12 -10.19 -9.37
C GLN A 35 17.37 -9.88 -7.89
N PHE A 36 17.03 -8.68 -7.44
CA PHE A 36 17.16 -8.24 -6.05
C PHE A 36 16.34 -9.12 -5.10
N THR A 37 15.05 -9.30 -5.38
CA THR A 37 14.18 -10.18 -4.57
C THR A 37 14.70 -11.62 -4.60
N GLY A 38 15.25 -12.09 -5.73
CA GLY A 38 15.90 -13.40 -5.84
C GLY A 38 17.12 -13.56 -4.93
N GLN A 39 17.98 -12.55 -4.84
CA GLN A 39 19.12 -12.54 -3.94
C GLN A 39 18.64 -12.59 -2.48
N ILE A 40 17.69 -11.74 -2.11
CA ILE A 40 17.14 -11.72 -0.74
C ILE A 40 16.56 -13.09 -0.37
N ARG A 41 15.79 -13.74 -1.25
CA ARG A 41 15.28 -15.09 -1.02
C ARG A 41 16.40 -16.09 -0.72
N GLY A 42 17.50 -16.05 -1.48
CA GLY A 42 18.66 -16.91 -1.27
C GLY A 42 19.30 -16.69 0.09
N VAL A 43 19.47 -15.43 0.51
CA VAL A 43 20.04 -15.10 1.82
C VAL A 43 19.10 -15.51 2.95
N LEU A 44 17.81 -15.21 2.84
CA LEU A 44 16.81 -15.58 3.86
C LEU A 44 16.64 -17.08 4.02
N LEU A 45 16.76 -17.85 2.93
CA LEU A 45 16.71 -19.31 3.00
C LEU A 45 17.94 -19.88 3.72
N ALA A 46 19.11 -19.24 3.58
CA ALA A 46 20.34 -19.64 4.24
C ALA A 46 20.36 -19.22 5.72
N ASP A 47 19.88 -18.01 6.04
CA ASP A 47 19.84 -17.48 7.40
C ASP A 47 18.55 -16.68 7.69
N PRO A 48 17.46 -17.35 8.08
CA PRO A 48 16.22 -16.67 8.46
C PRO A 48 16.36 -15.72 9.66
N LYS A 49 17.41 -15.86 10.48
CA LYS A 49 17.58 -15.06 11.71
C LYS A 49 17.90 -13.60 11.41
N MET A 50 18.39 -13.29 10.21
CA MET A 50 18.63 -11.91 9.79
C MET A 50 17.35 -11.06 9.83
N LEU A 51 16.17 -11.69 9.76
CA LEU A 51 14.87 -11.04 9.89
C LEU A 51 14.64 -10.39 11.27
N ALA A 52 15.46 -10.71 12.28
CA ALA A 52 15.50 -9.95 13.52
C ALA A 52 15.95 -8.49 13.30
N SER A 53 16.85 -8.28 12.35
CA SER A 53 17.46 -6.97 12.05
C SER A 53 16.82 -6.29 10.86
N VAL A 54 16.41 -7.06 9.85
CA VAL A 54 15.81 -6.57 8.59
C VAL A 54 14.49 -7.30 8.28
N PRO A 55 13.45 -7.13 9.12
CA PRO A 55 12.16 -7.80 8.94
C PRO A 55 11.48 -7.48 7.60
N GLU A 56 11.73 -6.30 7.03
CA GLU A 56 11.20 -5.81 5.74
C GLU A 56 11.71 -6.62 4.54
N TYR A 57 12.80 -7.39 4.68
CA TYR A 57 13.30 -8.23 3.59
C TYR A 57 12.37 -9.40 3.27
N LEU A 58 11.57 -9.87 4.23
CA LEU A 58 10.61 -10.95 3.99
C LEU A 58 9.48 -10.55 3.02
N PRO A 59 8.74 -9.44 3.24
CA PRO A 59 7.76 -8.99 2.26
C PRO A 59 8.41 -8.64 0.91
N VAL A 60 9.61 -8.05 0.88
CA VAL A 60 10.33 -7.80 -0.37
C VAL A 60 10.62 -9.12 -1.13
N ALA A 61 11.15 -10.14 -0.44
CA ALA A 61 11.48 -11.43 -1.04
C ALA A 61 10.28 -12.16 -1.65
N LEU A 62 9.11 -11.98 -1.04
CA LEU A 62 7.84 -12.60 -1.40
C LEU A 62 6.97 -11.72 -2.31
N PHE A 63 7.40 -10.51 -2.65
CA PHE A 63 6.68 -9.60 -3.53
C PHE A 63 6.44 -10.25 -4.91
N GLU A 64 5.21 -10.17 -5.43
CA GLU A 64 4.71 -10.87 -6.64
C GLU A 64 4.79 -12.41 -6.63
N ARG A 65 5.27 -13.02 -5.54
CA ARG A 65 5.37 -14.49 -5.36
C ARG A 65 4.16 -15.08 -4.64
N VAL A 66 3.29 -14.22 -4.16
CA VAL A 66 2.15 -14.55 -3.33
C VAL A 66 0.88 -14.06 -4.01
N LYS A 67 -0.19 -14.86 -3.95
CA LYS A 67 -1.53 -14.44 -4.40
C LYS A 67 -2.54 -14.61 -3.28
N PHE A 68 -3.47 -13.66 -3.21
CA PHE A 68 -4.58 -13.70 -2.26
C PHE A 68 -5.86 -14.09 -3.01
N PRO A 69 -6.43 -15.28 -2.77
CA PRO A 69 -7.72 -15.68 -3.34
C PRO A 69 -8.82 -14.65 -2.99
N SER A 70 -9.78 -14.46 -3.89
CA SER A 70 -10.85 -13.46 -3.74
C SER A 70 -11.61 -13.59 -2.42
N ASP A 71 -11.90 -14.82 -2.01
CA ASP A 71 -12.60 -15.13 -0.76
C ASP A 71 -11.76 -14.81 0.48
N ALA A 72 -10.43 -14.93 0.37
CA ALA A 72 -9.49 -14.62 1.44
C ALA A 72 -9.27 -13.12 1.58
N LYS A 73 -9.36 -12.32 0.50
CA LYS A 73 -9.16 -10.86 0.57
C LYS A 73 -10.09 -10.17 1.56
N ARG A 74 -11.35 -10.63 1.67
CA ARG A 74 -12.30 -10.10 2.67
C ARG A 74 -11.89 -10.45 4.10
N LYS A 75 -11.35 -11.66 4.32
CA LYS A 75 -10.84 -12.07 5.64
C LYS A 75 -9.63 -11.25 6.04
N TRP A 76 -8.70 -11.02 5.12
CA TRP A 76 -7.53 -10.16 5.35
C TRP A 76 -7.92 -8.73 5.73
N ALA A 77 -8.92 -8.14 5.05
CA ALA A 77 -9.45 -6.84 5.45
C ALA A 77 -10.07 -6.85 6.86
N ASP A 78 -10.85 -7.88 7.22
CA ASP A 78 -11.42 -8.01 8.57
C ASP A 78 -10.34 -8.16 9.64
N TRP A 79 -9.35 -9.03 9.41
CA TRP A 79 -8.23 -9.24 10.33
C TRP A 79 -7.41 -7.98 10.56
N LEU A 80 -7.09 -7.25 9.50
CA LEU A 80 -6.35 -5.99 9.59
C LEU A 80 -7.15 -4.89 10.27
N SER A 81 -8.43 -4.72 9.93
CA SER A 81 -9.28 -3.69 10.55
C SER A 81 -9.54 -3.95 12.04
N ARG A 82 -9.59 -5.22 12.45
CA ARG A 82 -9.82 -5.62 13.84
C ARG A 82 -8.53 -5.86 14.64
N GLY A 83 -7.37 -5.81 13.99
CA GLY A 83 -6.08 -6.11 14.61
C GLY A 83 -5.96 -7.56 15.10
N VAL A 84 -6.63 -8.51 14.45
CA VAL A 84 -6.66 -9.92 14.85
C VAL A 84 -5.69 -10.73 14.00
N GLN A 85 -4.77 -11.45 14.62
CA GLN A 85 -3.89 -12.36 13.89
C GLN A 85 -4.67 -13.64 13.53
N PRO A 86 -4.68 -14.07 12.25
CA PRO A 86 -5.28 -15.34 11.88
C PRO A 86 -4.54 -16.52 12.52
N GLU A 87 -5.28 -17.58 12.83
CA GLU A 87 -4.66 -18.86 13.20
C GLU A 87 -3.97 -19.50 11.99
N TRP A 88 -2.97 -20.35 12.24
CA TRP A 88 -2.19 -21.00 11.17
C TRP A 88 -3.05 -21.69 10.11
N ASP A 89 -4.11 -22.39 10.52
CA ASP A 89 -4.98 -23.12 9.61
C ASP A 89 -5.81 -22.19 8.72
N GLU A 90 -6.19 -21.01 9.21
CA GLU A 90 -6.86 -19.98 8.42
C GLU A 90 -5.88 -19.24 7.52
N PHE A 91 -4.69 -18.95 8.04
CA PHE A 91 -3.62 -18.28 7.31
C PHE A 91 -3.18 -19.09 6.08
N LYS A 92 -2.86 -20.38 6.24
CA LYS A 92 -2.32 -21.22 5.17
C LYS A 92 -3.27 -21.42 3.98
N VAL A 93 -4.58 -21.29 4.21
CA VAL A 93 -5.61 -21.38 3.15
C VAL A 93 -5.98 -20.01 2.58
N SER A 94 -5.59 -18.93 3.26
CA SER A 94 -5.86 -17.56 2.83
C SER A 94 -4.85 -17.02 1.82
N ILE A 95 -3.74 -17.75 1.60
CA ILE A 95 -2.62 -17.33 0.76
C ILE A 95 -2.19 -18.48 -0.15
N ALA A 96 -1.97 -18.16 -1.42
CA ALA A 96 -1.32 -19.05 -2.38
C ALA A 96 0.14 -18.62 -2.59
N PHE A 97 1.06 -19.35 -1.96
CA PHE A 97 2.50 -19.22 -2.20
C PHE A 97 2.89 -19.93 -3.49
N ASN A 98 3.89 -19.41 -4.19
CA ASN A 98 4.49 -20.14 -5.28
C ASN A 98 5.31 -21.34 -4.77
N ASN A 99 5.25 -22.46 -5.47
CA ASN A 99 5.91 -23.72 -5.10
C ASN A 99 7.42 -23.57 -4.87
N ALA A 100 8.09 -22.70 -5.61
CA ALA A 100 9.52 -22.46 -5.47
C ALA A 100 9.90 -21.78 -4.13
N ASP A 101 8.95 -21.08 -3.51
CA ASP A 101 9.17 -20.30 -2.29
C ASP A 101 8.68 -21.04 -1.03
N LEU A 102 8.06 -22.22 -1.17
CA LEU A 102 7.65 -23.05 -0.03
C LEU A 102 8.80 -23.37 0.94
N PRO A 103 10.04 -23.68 0.49
CA PRO A 103 11.15 -23.90 1.42
C PRO A 103 11.45 -22.68 2.29
N LEU A 104 11.39 -21.47 1.70
CA LEU A 104 11.58 -20.22 2.42
C LEU A 104 10.46 -19.98 3.43
N VAL A 105 9.20 -20.15 3.02
CA VAL A 105 8.03 -19.98 3.89
C VAL A 105 8.11 -20.92 5.10
N LEU A 106 8.49 -22.18 4.88
CA LEU A 106 8.66 -23.15 5.97
C LEU A 106 9.83 -22.80 6.90
N ALA A 107 10.96 -22.35 6.35
CA ALA A 107 12.12 -21.92 7.13
C ALA A 107 11.80 -20.70 8.00
N VAL A 108 11.13 -19.71 7.43
CA VAL A 108 10.66 -18.52 8.15
C VAL A 108 9.62 -18.88 9.19
N ARG A 109 8.66 -19.74 8.89
CA ARG A 109 7.66 -20.19 9.87
C ARG A 109 8.32 -20.85 11.08
N ALA A 110 9.31 -21.71 10.85
CA ALA A 110 10.06 -22.36 11.93
C ALA A 110 10.83 -21.36 12.80
N TYR A 111 11.19 -20.20 12.23
CA TYR A 111 11.81 -19.10 12.95
C TYR A 111 10.78 -18.22 13.69
N SER A 112 9.78 -17.70 12.99
CA SER A 112 8.71 -16.85 13.52
C SER A 112 7.46 -16.92 12.65
N GLU A 113 6.41 -17.57 13.16
CA GLU A 113 5.10 -17.59 12.52
C GLU A 113 4.46 -16.20 12.50
N ALA A 114 4.60 -15.42 13.59
CA ALA A 114 4.05 -14.08 13.67
C ALA A 114 4.63 -13.16 12.59
N LEU A 115 5.95 -13.21 12.36
CA LEU A 115 6.60 -12.39 11.32
C LEU A 115 6.13 -12.78 9.91
N LEU A 116 5.94 -14.07 9.66
CA LEU A 116 5.40 -14.55 8.38
C LEU A 116 3.99 -13.99 8.14
N VAL A 117 3.13 -14.03 9.16
CA VAL A 117 1.78 -13.48 9.07
C VAL A 117 1.81 -11.96 8.85
N GLU A 118 2.61 -11.22 9.62
CA GLU A 118 2.80 -9.77 9.47
C GLU A 118 3.29 -9.41 8.05
N SER A 119 4.26 -10.16 7.53
CA SER A 119 4.82 -9.92 6.20
C SER A 119 3.81 -10.18 5.08
N CYS A 120 2.97 -11.20 5.22
CA CYS A 120 1.88 -11.41 4.27
C CYS A 120 0.77 -10.35 4.42
N ALA A 121 0.54 -9.84 5.63
CA ALA A 121 -0.34 -8.70 5.85
C ALA A 121 0.17 -7.45 5.09
N VAL A 122 1.47 -7.19 5.16
CA VAL A 122 2.15 -6.16 4.37
C VAL A 122 1.92 -6.38 2.88
N LEU A 123 2.16 -7.58 2.36
CA LEU A 123 1.95 -7.88 0.94
C LEU A 123 0.50 -7.66 0.49
N TYR A 124 -0.46 -8.02 1.34
CA TYR A 124 -1.88 -7.75 1.07
C TYR A 124 -2.15 -6.25 0.99
N LEU A 125 -1.60 -5.45 1.93
CA LEU A 125 -1.71 -4.00 1.90
C LEU A 125 -1.06 -3.41 0.64
N LEU A 126 0.12 -3.89 0.25
CA LEU A 126 0.79 -3.46 -0.98
C LEU A 126 -0.02 -3.80 -2.25
N GLU A 127 -0.69 -4.95 -2.28
CA GLU A 127 -1.56 -5.34 -3.41
C GLU A 127 -2.85 -4.50 -3.46
N THR A 128 -3.48 -4.25 -2.31
CA THR A 128 -4.81 -3.64 -2.23
C THR A 128 -4.80 -2.11 -2.12
N GLN A 129 -3.76 -1.55 -1.52
CA GLN A 129 -3.54 -0.11 -1.37
C GLN A 129 -2.43 0.39 -2.30
N GLY A 130 -2.02 -0.41 -3.29
CA GLY A 130 -0.86 -0.15 -4.14
C GLY A 130 -0.70 1.30 -4.58
N LYS A 131 0.55 1.78 -4.60
CA LYS A 131 0.97 3.16 -4.92
C LYS A 131 0.04 4.24 -4.33
N GLN A 132 -0.43 4.10 -3.09
CA GLN A 132 -0.90 5.28 -2.40
C GLN A 132 0.28 6.24 -2.26
N ALA A 133 0.18 7.35 -2.98
CA ALA A 133 1.08 8.48 -2.86
C ALA A 133 1.32 8.75 -1.37
N PRO A 134 2.56 9.11 -0.98
CA PRO A 134 2.85 9.42 0.41
C PRO A 134 1.76 10.35 0.90
N VAL A 135 1.08 9.95 1.98
CA VAL A 135 0.28 10.91 2.74
C VAL A 135 1.27 12.01 3.04
N ALA A 136 1.07 13.18 2.41
CA ALA A 136 1.92 14.33 2.66
C ALA A 136 2.02 14.41 4.18
N GLN A 137 3.24 14.20 4.70
CA GLN A 137 3.52 14.58 6.06
C GLN A 137 3.22 16.07 6.05
N VAL A 138 2.05 16.40 6.59
CA VAL A 138 1.74 17.76 6.97
C VAL A 138 2.81 18.02 8.01
N GLU A 139 3.89 18.68 7.57
CA GLU A 139 4.80 19.32 8.49
C GLU A 139 3.88 20.16 9.37
N GLU A 140 3.81 19.80 10.65
CA GLU A 140 3.27 20.67 11.69
C GLU A 140 4.18 21.90 11.72
N ASP A 141 3.99 22.80 10.76
CA ASP A 141 4.35 24.20 10.92
C ASP A 141 3.17 24.86 11.62
N ASP A 142 3.39 25.06 12.92
CA ASP A 142 2.55 25.77 13.86
C ASP A 142 2.22 27.17 13.30
N SER A 143 1.07 27.31 12.64
CA SER A 143 0.43 28.61 12.44
C SER A 143 -1.09 28.51 12.31
N ASP A 144 -1.72 28.74 13.45
CA ASP A 144 -2.83 29.69 13.64
C ASP A 144 -4.18 29.43 12.93
N LEU A 145 -5.10 28.87 13.73
CA LEU A 145 -6.51 29.23 13.87
C LEU A 145 -7.24 29.83 12.66
N GLY A 146 -8.15 29.04 12.08
CA GLY A 146 -9.18 29.54 11.17
C GLY A 146 -10.27 28.52 10.89
N ALA A 147 -10.99 28.10 11.93
CA ALA A 147 -12.20 27.31 11.78
C ALA A 147 -13.26 28.11 11.00
N ASP A 148 -13.75 27.57 9.88
CA ASP A 148 -15.18 27.69 9.58
C ASP A 148 -15.71 26.44 8.86
N TYR A 149 -16.78 25.94 9.44
CA TYR A 149 -17.56 24.77 9.11
C TYR A 149 -18.71 25.27 8.23
N GLY A 150 -19.02 24.64 7.09
CA GLY A 150 -20.10 25.19 6.27
C GLY A 150 -20.46 24.45 5.01
N SER A 151 -20.88 23.19 5.15
CA SER A 151 -21.70 22.50 4.15
C SER A 151 -23.03 23.23 3.92
N GLY A 152 -23.47 23.43 2.67
CA GLY A 152 -24.88 23.78 2.42
C GLY A 152 -25.23 24.18 1.00
N TYR A 153 -26.04 23.36 0.34
CA TYR A 153 -26.72 23.59 -0.93
C TYR A 153 -27.85 24.65 -0.83
N GLY A 154 -28.22 25.24 -1.98
CA GLY A 154 -29.48 25.98 -2.25
C GLY A 154 -29.33 27.50 -2.09
N ASP A 155 -29.98 28.37 -2.83
CA ASP A 155 -31.14 28.29 -3.72
C ASP A 155 -31.24 29.63 -4.49
N ASP A 156 -32.11 29.62 -5.49
CA ASP A 156 -32.47 30.61 -6.50
C ASP A 156 -32.83 32.05 -6.07
N ASP A 157 -32.86 32.89 -7.12
CA ASP A 157 -33.84 33.95 -7.44
C ASP A 157 -33.62 35.47 -7.17
N GLU A 158 -33.91 36.19 -8.27
CA GLU A 158 -34.51 37.53 -8.47
C GLU A 158 -33.64 38.80 -8.27
N GLU A 159 -33.19 39.43 -9.36
CA GLU A 159 -33.82 40.51 -10.17
C GLU A 159 -33.57 41.93 -9.58
N ASP A 160 -32.85 42.80 -10.31
CA ASP A 160 -33.44 43.99 -10.97
C ASP A 160 -32.38 44.86 -11.70
N SER A 161 -32.68 45.20 -12.97
CA SER A 161 -32.51 46.50 -13.66
C SER A 161 -31.13 47.21 -13.73
N ASP A 162 -30.62 47.81 -14.82
CA ASP A 162 -31.05 48.13 -16.18
C ASP A 162 -29.82 48.63 -17.00
N GLU A 163 -29.97 48.70 -18.33
CA GLU A 163 -29.49 49.81 -19.19
C GLU A 163 -28.28 49.60 -20.15
N GLU A 164 -28.63 49.56 -21.45
CA GLU A 164 -27.90 49.87 -22.71
C GLU A 164 -26.79 48.92 -23.21
N GLY A 165 -26.74 48.44 -24.46
CA GLY A 165 -27.38 48.86 -25.71
C GLY A 165 -26.32 49.20 -26.77
N TYR A 166 -26.15 48.31 -27.76
CA TYR A 166 -25.40 48.48 -29.03
C TYR A 166 -23.83 48.45 -28.96
N TYR A 167 -23.02 47.86 -29.85
CA TYR A 167 -23.09 47.55 -31.29
C TYR A 167 -22.17 46.36 -31.70
N ASP A 168 -22.63 45.64 -32.73
CA ASP A 168 -21.93 45.03 -33.88
C ASP A 168 -20.62 44.22 -33.79
N ARG A 169 -20.82 42.92 -34.10
CA ARG A 169 -20.10 42.05 -35.04
C ARG A 169 -19.12 42.71 -36.04
N TYR A 170 -17.86 42.31 -35.95
CA TYR A 170 -16.88 42.11 -37.04
C TYR A 170 -15.94 40.99 -36.53
N ASP A 171 -15.98 39.72 -36.95
CA ASP A 171 -15.57 39.15 -38.25
C ASP A 171 -14.74 40.10 -39.11
N ASP A 172 -13.40 39.94 -39.10
CA ASP A 172 -12.68 39.44 -40.27
C ASP A 172 -11.18 39.18 -40.00
N GLU A 173 -10.64 38.34 -40.88
CA GLU A 173 -9.26 38.31 -41.40
C GLU A 173 -8.21 37.35 -40.80
N GLU A 174 -8.15 36.22 -41.49
CA GLU A 174 -6.97 35.43 -41.87
C GLU A 174 -5.61 36.17 -41.80
N ASN A 175 -4.56 35.44 -41.41
CA ASN A 175 -3.25 35.65 -42.02
C ASN A 175 -2.35 34.41 -41.92
N TYR A 176 -2.17 33.80 -43.11
CA TYR A 176 -1.01 33.08 -43.68
C TYR A 176 -0.43 31.82 -43.01
#